data_AF-A0A7C6V7S6-F1
#
_entry.id   AF-A0A7C6V7S6-F1
#
_cell.length_a   1.000
_cell.length_b   1.000
_cell.length_c   1.000
_cell.angle_alpha   90.00
_cell.angle_beta   90.00
_cell.angle_gamma   90.00
#
_symmetry.space_group_name_H-M   'P 1'
#
loop_
_entity.id
_entity.type
_entity.pdbx_description
1 polymer ?
#
loop_
_entity_poly.entity_id
_entity_poly.type
_entity_poly.pdbx_seq_one_letter_code
_entity_poly.pdbx_strand_id
1 'polypeptide(L)' 'MLQGSLLFLDLVDDVRICYDQKNILARYLAGLKEKLQQLGAKRIYRGCAWYWVLKEDYRPGEVIEV' A
#
# COMPACT_ATOMS: atom_id res chain seq x y z
N MET A 1 4.82 5.47 12.41
CA MET A 1 6.01 4.82 11.79
C MET A 1 5.49 3.64 10.97
N LEU A 2 5.77 3.56 9.67
CA LEU A 2 5.39 2.37 8.88
C LEU A 2 6.15 1.16 9.42
N GLN A 3 5.47 0.30 10.18
CA GLN A 3 6.02 -0.98 10.63
C GLN A 3 5.75 -2.01 9.54
N GLY A 4 6.56 -1.95 8.47
CA GLY A 4 6.43 -2.80 7.29
C GLY A 4 7.29 -2.27 6.13
N SER A 5 7.60 -3.14 5.17
CA SER A 5 8.33 -2.73 3.95
C SER A 5 7.41 -1.96 3.01
N LEU A 6 7.90 -0.90 2.38
CA LEU A 6 7.18 -0.17 1.31
C LEU A 6 6.80 -1.07 0.13
N LEU A 7 7.48 -2.21 -0.03
CA LEU A 7 7.14 -3.25 -1.01
C LEU A 7 5.67 -3.69 -0.92
N PHE A 8 5.09 -3.70 0.29
CA PHE A 8 3.71 -4.13 0.46
C PHE A 8 2.70 -3.24 -0.26
N LEU A 9 3.04 -1.98 -0.55
CA LEU A 9 2.20 -1.10 -1.36
C LEU A 9 2.00 -1.66 -2.76
N ASP A 10 3.06 -2.16 -3.39
CA ASP A 10 2.94 -2.73 -4.74
C ASP A 10 2.24 -4.09 -4.71
N LEU A 11 2.48 -4.87 -3.65
CA LEU A 11 1.85 -6.18 -3.48
C LEU A 11 0.32 -6.09 -3.31
N VAL A 12 -0.28 -4.97 -2.91
CA VAL A 12 -1.75 -4.87 -2.83
C VAL A 12 -2.44 -5.00 -4.20
N ASP A 13 -1.72 -4.72 -5.29
CA ASP A 13 -2.26 -4.77 -6.65
C ASP A 13 -1.57 -5.83 -7.51
N ASP A 14 -0.27 -6.06 -7.32
CA ASP A 14 0.52 -6.87 -8.25
C ASP A 14 0.82 -8.29 -7.73
N VAL A 15 0.42 -8.63 -6.49
CA VAL A 15 0.73 -9.94 -5.91
C VAL A 15 -0.05 -11.06 -6.60
N ARG A 16 0.65 -12.18 -6.84
CA ARG A 16 0.03 -13.48 -7.08
C ARG A 16 0.45 -14.44 -5.97
N ILE A 17 -0.48 -14.73 -5.05
CA ILE A 17 -0.22 -15.63 -3.92
C ILE A 17 -0.30 -17.07 -4.41
N CYS A 18 0.84 -17.76 -4.45
CA CYS A 18 0.91 -19.18 -4.84
C CYS A 18 0.60 -20.14 -3.68
N TYR A 19 0.93 -19.75 -2.44
CA TYR A 19 0.70 -20.54 -1.24
C TYR A 19 0.61 -19.63 -0.01
N ASP A 20 -0.50 -19.71 0.73
CA ASP A 20 -0.70 -18.99 1.99
C ASP A 20 -1.66 -19.79 2.89
N GLN A 21 -1.14 -20.84 3.53
CA GLN A 21 -1.92 -21.86 4.23
C GLN A 21 -2.89 -21.30 5.29
N LYS A 22 -2.56 -20.16 5.90
CA LYS A 22 -3.37 -19.51 6.95
C LYS A 22 -3.93 -18.16 6.53
N ASN A 23 -3.86 -17.82 5.24
CA ASN A 23 -4.26 -16.52 4.69
C ASN A 23 -3.64 -15.33 5.42
N ILE A 24 -2.39 -15.46 5.91
CA ILE A 24 -1.73 -14.41 6.69
C ILE A 24 -1.42 -13.22 5.79
N LEU A 25 -0.78 -13.49 4.65
CA LEU A 25 -0.41 -12.45 3.69
C LEU A 25 -1.65 -11.89 3.00
N ALA A 26 -2.57 -12.77 2.58
CA ALA A 26 -3.81 -12.36 1.94
C ALA A 26 -4.63 -11.39 2.81
N ARG A 27 -4.81 -11.71 4.10
CA ARG A 27 -5.54 -10.84 5.05
C ARG A 27 -4.80 -9.54 5.33
N TYR A 28 -3.48 -9.60 5.47
CA TYR A 28 -2.67 -8.39 5.66
C TYR A 28 -2.80 -7.43 4.47
N LEU A 29 -2.64 -7.93 3.24
CA LEU A 29 -2.74 -7.12 2.03
C LEU A 29 -4.16 -6.58 1.81
N ALA A 30 -5.20 -7.35 2.14
CA ALA A 30 -6.58 -6.88 2.09
C ALA A 30 -6.82 -5.70 3.06
N GLY A 31 -6.39 -5.83 4.32
CA GLY A 31 -6.52 -4.74 5.31
C GLY A 31 -5.67 -3.53 4.94
N LEU A 32 -4.47 -3.73 4.40
CA LEU A 32 -3.64 -2.62 3.89
C LEU A 32 -4.34 -1.89 2.73
N LYS A 33 -4.93 -2.63 1.79
CA LYS A 33 -5.65 -2.06 0.65
C LYS A 33 -6.85 -1.22 1.09
N GLU A 34 -7.63 -1.69 2.07
CA GLU A 34 -8.75 -0.94 2.63
C GLU A 34 -8.29 0.39 3.26
N LYS A 35 -7.21 0.37 4.03
CA LYS A 35 -6.67 1.60 4.63
C LYS A 35 -6.14 2.58 3.58
N LEU A 36 -5.44 2.09 2.56
CA LEU A 36 -4.99 2.92 1.44
C LEU A 36 -6.18 3.58 0.74
N GLN A 37 -7.28 2.85 0.52
CA GLN A 37 -8.51 3.40 -0.05
C GLN A 37 -9.13 4.48 0.86
N GLN A 38 -9.18 4.25 2.17
CA GLN A 38 -9.71 5.23 3.14
C GLN A 38 -8.86 6.52 3.19
N LEU A 39 -7.55 6.40 3.01
CA LEU A 39 -6.64 7.55 2.91
C LEU A 39 -6.73 8.27 1.56
N GLY A 40 -7.44 7.71 0.58
CA GLY A 40 -7.47 8.23 -0.79
C GLY A 40 -6.13 8.07 -1.50
N ALA A 41 -5.32 7.07 -1.11
CA ALA A 41 -4.02 6.81 -1.69
C ALA A 41 -4.14 6.36 -3.15
N LYS A 42 -3.20 6.80 -3.99
CA LYS A 42 -3.19 6.56 -5.44
C LYS A 42 -1.82 6.11 -5.92
N ARG A 43 -1.80 5.09 -6.76
CA ARG A 43 -0.62 4.71 -7.56
C ARG A 43 -0.62 5.50 -8.86
N ILE A 44 0.40 6.32 -9.07
CA ILE A 44 0.54 7.19 -10.25
C ILE A 44 1.64 6.64 -11.15
N TYR A 45 1.28 6.29 -12.39
CA TYR A 45 2.22 5.83 -13.41
C TYR A 45 2.86 7.01 -14.15
N ARG A 46 4.15 6.90 -14.44
CA ARG A 46 4.94 7.80 -15.29
C ARG A 46 5.86 6.97 -16.19
N GLY A 47 5.41 6.71 -17.40
CA GLY A 47 6.13 5.85 -18.35
C GLY A 47 6.24 4.42 -17.83
N CYS A 48 7.47 3.92 -17.69
CA CYS A 48 7.77 2.59 -17.14
C CYS A 48 7.94 2.56 -15.61
N ALA A 49 7.75 3.69 -14.92
CA ALA A 49 7.84 3.80 -13.47
C ALA A 49 6.51 4.20 -12.85
N TRP A 50 6.37 4.02 -11.53
CA TRP A 50 5.24 4.51 -10.75
C TRP A 50 5.70 4.99 -9.38
N TYR A 51 4.82 5.75 -8.73
CA TYR A 51 4.98 6.13 -7.33
C TYR A 51 3.62 6.17 -6.65
N TRP A 52 3.64 6.09 -5.32
CA TRP A 52 2.44 6.18 -4.49
C TRP A 52 2.28 7.59 -3.94
N VAL A 53 1.09 8.15 -4.11
CA VAL A 53 0.61 9.32 -3.35
C VAL A 53 -0.26 8.78 -2.24
N LEU A 54 0.25 8.76 -1.00
CA LEU A 54 -0.52 8.20 0.13
C LEU A 54 -1.59 9.16 0.66
N LYS A 55 -1.37 10.47 0.49
CA LYS A 55 -2.26 11.56 0.89
C LYS A 55 -1.99 12.77 -0.02
N GLU A 56 -3.00 13.29 -0.71
CA GLU A 56 -2.82 14.37 -1.69
C GLU A 56 -2.48 15.73 -1.05
N ASP A 57 -3.00 15.98 0.15
CA ASP A 57 -2.82 17.23 0.91
C ASP A 57 -1.76 17.11 2.02
N TYR A 58 -0.78 16.22 1.84
CA TYR A 58 0.31 16.02 2.78
C TYR A 58 1.04 17.32 3.12
N ARG A 59 1.32 17.53 4.42
CA ARG A 59 2.14 18.66 4.90
C ARG A 59 3.46 18.18 5.50
N PRO A 60 4.58 18.90 5.28
CA PRO A 60 5.86 18.54 5.87
C PRO A 60 5.76 18.36 7.40
N GLY A 61 6.28 17.24 7.89
CA GLY A 61 6.22 16.88 9.31
C GLY A 61 4.98 16.09 9.73
N GLU A 62 3.98 15.91 8.85
CA GLU A 62 2.88 14.99 9.11
C GLU A 62 3.37 13.54 9.14
N VAL A 63 2.83 12.78 10.09
CA VAL A 63 3.00 11.33 10.15
C VAL A 63 1.79 10.69 9.49
N ILE A 64 2.04 9.91 8.44
CA ILE A 64 1.00 9.09 7.80
C ILE A 64 1.05 7.70 8.43
N GLU A 65 -0.09 7.23 8.92
CA GLU A 65 -0.27 5.87 9.42
C GLU A 65 -1.09 5.07 8.43
N VAL A 66 -0.55 3.92 8.04
CA VAL A 66 -1.15 2.94 7.13
C VAL A 66 -1.01 1.57 7.77
#